data_AF-A8G0Y3-F1
#
_entry.id   AF-A8G0Y3-F1
#
_cell.length_a   1.000
_cell.length_b   1.000
_cell.length_c   1.000
_cell.angle_alpha   90.00
_cell.angle_beta   90.00
_cell.angle_gamma   90.00
#
_symmetry.space_group_name_H-M   'P 1'
#
loop_
_entity.id
_entity.type
_entity.pdbx_description
1 polymer ?
#
loop_
_entity_poly.entity_id
_entity_poly.type
_entity_poly.pdbx_seq_one_letter_code
_entity_poly.pdbx_strand_id
1 'polypeptide(L)'
;MCKIKSIRALAIARVLLGVFLLTTAMNRFTAVDASYFTKQLVAVGLPELAWLSAVLGVMQLTVVAALIFPAHKLSQYMLYLYSLLALVPILMLFTHPVWIESLGGFPAIGAGQGLIKYLTIAGVSAYIASDYGVDRQLNRLSLKLIWAGVILVMLWIGGMKFTQVEADGIERLMATSPFFSWIYELFSVLHGSYFIGVIELVAVFGLIIGCKYVWARALGLSVAALTFLATQSFIISLPAYELSHGLPLLTGSGQFIVKDLVLLAGCLLFYASKKKTVE
;
A
#
# COMPACT_ATOMS: atom_id res chain seq x y z
N MET A 1 -15.98 -23.13 -11.99
CA MET A 1 -14.92 -22.15 -12.33
C MET A 1 -14.86 -20.91 -11.42
N CYS A 2 -15.98 -20.28 -10.99
CA CYS A 2 -15.95 -19.01 -10.25
C CYS A 2 -15.44 -19.10 -8.78
N LYS A 3 -15.74 -20.18 -8.04
CA LYS A 3 -15.24 -20.40 -6.66
C LYS A 3 -13.70 -20.54 -6.62
N ILE A 4 -13.11 -21.08 -7.69
CA ILE A 4 -11.66 -21.28 -7.84
C ILE A 4 -10.93 -19.95 -7.98
N LYS A 5 -11.53 -18.96 -8.66
CA LYS A 5 -10.93 -17.61 -8.81
C LYS A 5 -10.80 -16.89 -7.46
N SER A 6 -11.81 -16.99 -6.60
CA SER A 6 -11.80 -16.41 -5.25
C SER A 6 -10.73 -17.05 -4.34
N ILE A 7 -10.60 -18.38 -4.40
CA ILE A 7 -9.60 -19.11 -3.60
C ILE A 7 -8.17 -18.72 -4.01
N ARG A 8 -7.92 -18.61 -5.32
CA ARG A 8 -6.61 -18.18 -5.84
C ARG A 8 -6.29 -16.74 -5.45
N ALA A 9 -7.24 -15.82 -5.58
CA ALA A 9 -7.04 -14.42 -5.18
C ALA A 9 -6.73 -14.29 -3.68
N LEU A 10 -7.43 -15.04 -2.82
CA LEU A 10 -7.17 -15.06 -1.38
C LEU A 10 -5.78 -15.62 -1.05
N ALA A 11 -5.36 -16.72 -1.71
CA ALA A 11 -4.04 -17.28 -1.54
C ALA A 11 -2.93 -16.30 -1.97
N ILE A 12 -3.09 -15.64 -3.12
CA ILE A 12 -2.15 -14.62 -3.59
C ILE A 12 -2.11 -13.44 -2.62
N ALA A 13 -3.26 -12.95 -2.14
CA ALA A 13 -3.31 -11.85 -1.19
C ALA A 13 -2.59 -12.16 0.13
N ARG A 14 -2.69 -13.40 0.63
CA ARG A 14 -1.93 -13.86 1.79
C ARG A 14 -0.42 -13.80 1.55
N VAL A 15 0.03 -14.27 0.39
CA VAL A 15 1.45 -14.24 0.02
C VAL A 15 1.94 -12.79 -0.08
N LEU A 16 1.22 -11.94 -0.80
CA LEU A 16 1.60 -10.53 -0.99
C LEU A 16 1.65 -9.75 0.33
N LEU A 17 0.64 -9.93 1.20
CA LEU A 17 0.64 -9.35 2.54
C LEU A 17 1.79 -9.91 3.39
N GLY A 18 2.03 -11.22 3.33
CA GLY A 18 3.12 -11.88 4.06
C GLY A 18 4.50 -11.38 3.66
N VAL A 19 4.76 -11.22 2.34
CA VAL A 19 6.02 -10.67 1.82
C VAL A 19 6.22 -9.23 2.30
N PHE A 20 5.19 -8.39 2.22
CA PHE A 20 5.26 -7.02 2.72
C PHE A 20 5.57 -6.97 4.22
N LEU A 21 4.89 -7.78 5.03
CA LEU A 21 5.10 -7.81 6.47
C LEU A 21 6.49 -8.33 6.83
N LEU A 22 6.93 -9.41 6.20
CA LEU A 22 8.23 -10.02 6.47
C LEU A 22 9.37 -9.06 6.15
N THR A 23 9.33 -8.44 4.97
CA THR A 23 10.40 -7.55 4.51
C THR A 23 10.44 -6.25 5.30
N THR A 24 9.29 -5.70 5.71
CA THR A 24 9.26 -4.48 6.54
C THR A 24 9.53 -4.74 8.02
N ALA A 25 9.24 -5.95 8.53
CA ALA A 25 9.53 -6.32 9.91
C ALA A 25 11.03 -6.29 10.22
N MET A 26 11.89 -6.66 9.26
CA MET A 26 13.34 -6.67 9.48
C MET A 26 13.89 -5.29 9.83
N ASN A 27 13.38 -4.24 9.17
CA ASN A 27 13.74 -2.86 9.48
C ASN A 27 13.39 -2.44 10.92
N ARG A 28 12.33 -3.02 11.51
CA ARG A 28 11.85 -2.67 12.85
C ARG A 28 12.81 -3.03 13.98
N PHE A 29 13.76 -3.93 13.72
CA PHE A 29 14.78 -4.34 14.69
C PHE A 29 16.06 -3.51 14.62
N THR A 30 16.07 -2.43 13.83
CA THR A 30 17.24 -1.56 13.66
C THR A 30 17.18 -0.34 14.56
N ALA A 31 18.35 0.17 14.95
CA ALA A 31 18.45 1.42 15.71
C ALA A 31 17.93 2.64 14.92
N VAL A 32 18.05 2.60 13.59
CA VAL A 32 17.55 3.66 12.70
C VAL A 32 16.04 3.78 12.79
N ASP A 33 15.33 2.66 12.73
CA ASP A 33 13.86 2.64 12.80
C ASP A 33 13.36 2.96 14.23
N ALA A 34 14.05 2.49 15.26
CA ALA A 34 13.77 2.88 16.64
C ALA A 34 13.90 4.40 16.85
N SER A 35 14.98 5.01 16.32
CA SER A 35 15.17 6.47 16.37
C SER A 35 14.08 7.22 15.59
N TYR A 36 13.67 6.69 14.43
CA TYR A 36 12.56 7.26 13.67
C TYR A 36 11.28 7.30 14.51
N PHE A 37 10.87 6.19 15.12
CA PHE A 37 9.66 6.16 15.96
C PHE A 37 9.76 7.08 17.17
N THR A 38 10.90 7.12 17.85
CA THR A 38 11.09 8.05 18.98
C THR A 38 10.87 9.49 18.54
N LYS A 39 11.40 9.91 17.38
CA LYS A 39 11.17 11.25 16.83
C LYS A 39 9.68 11.52 16.57
N GLN A 40 8.95 10.53 16.03
CA GLN A 40 7.52 10.67 15.77
C GLN A 40 6.70 10.78 17.06
N LEU A 41 7.05 10.01 18.11
CA LEU A 41 6.39 10.08 19.42
C LEU A 41 6.62 11.42 20.10
N VAL A 42 7.86 11.90 20.12
CA VAL A 42 8.22 13.20 20.71
C VAL A 42 7.49 14.35 19.99
N ALA A 43 7.35 14.26 18.66
CA ALA A 43 6.62 15.26 17.87
C ALA A 43 5.13 15.40 18.27
N VAL A 44 4.54 14.37 18.87
CA VAL A 44 3.14 14.39 19.36
C VAL A 44 3.04 14.46 20.88
N GLY A 45 4.14 14.78 21.58
CA GLY A 45 4.17 14.94 23.04
C GLY A 45 4.12 13.63 23.83
N LEU A 46 4.44 12.50 23.19
CA LEU A 46 4.51 11.19 23.84
C LEU A 46 5.94 10.86 24.31
N PRO A 47 6.10 10.00 25.35
CA PRO A 47 7.42 9.61 25.85
C PRO A 47 8.22 8.82 24.80
N GLU A 48 9.54 8.83 24.95
CA GLU A 48 10.43 8.03 24.12
C GLU A 48 10.25 6.54 24.41
N LEU A 49 9.88 5.76 23.39
CA LEU A 49 9.67 4.33 23.50
C LEU A 49 10.56 3.59 22.50
N ALA A 50 11.86 3.50 22.81
CA ALA A 50 12.85 2.86 21.93
C ALA A 50 12.51 1.39 21.58
N TRP A 51 11.79 0.70 22.47
CA TRP A 51 11.35 -0.69 22.28
C TRP A 51 10.09 -0.83 21.39
N LEU A 52 9.36 0.27 21.12
CA LEU A 52 8.10 0.22 20.37
C LEU A 52 8.30 -0.33 18.97
N SER A 53 9.36 0.11 18.28
CA SER A 53 9.72 -0.39 16.95
C SER A 53 9.86 -1.91 16.95
N ALA A 54 10.65 -2.47 17.87
CA ALA A 54 10.87 -3.91 17.97
C ALA A 54 9.57 -4.68 18.28
N VAL A 55 8.70 -4.13 19.15
CA VAL A 55 7.38 -4.73 19.44
C VAL A 55 6.50 -4.77 18.19
N LEU A 56 6.48 -3.70 17.39
CA LEU A 56 5.78 -3.68 16.10
C LEU A 56 6.39 -4.69 15.12
N GLY A 57 7.71 -4.87 15.12
CA GLY A 57 8.41 -5.89 14.33
C GLY A 57 8.00 -7.31 14.70
N VAL A 58 8.00 -7.64 16.00
CA VAL A 58 7.52 -8.94 16.51
C VAL A 58 6.06 -9.16 16.12
N MET A 59 5.23 -8.15 16.27
CA MET A 59 3.83 -8.19 15.88
C MET A 59 3.66 -8.46 14.36
N GLN A 60 4.46 -7.83 13.50
CA GLN A 60 4.44 -8.14 12.07
C GLN A 60 4.83 -9.60 11.79
N LEU A 61 5.85 -10.13 12.47
CA LEU A 61 6.28 -11.53 12.30
C LEU A 61 5.24 -12.54 12.80
N THR A 62 4.54 -12.24 13.90
CA THR A 62 3.45 -13.11 14.36
C THR A 62 2.28 -13.12 13.38
N VAL A 63 1.99 -11.99 12.71
CA VAL A 63 0.99 -11.91 11.65
C VAL A 63 1.45 -12.69 10.41
N VAL A 64 2.73 -12.68 10.06
CA VAL A 64 3.29 -13.55 9.00
C VAL A 64 3.05 -15.02 9.33
N ALA A 65 3.29 -15.45 10.57
CA ALA A 65 2.99 -16.82 11.01
C ALA A 65 1.48 -17.12 10.96
N ALA A 66 0.64 -16.17 11.39
CA ALA A 66 -0.82 -16.27 11.32
C ALA A 66 -1.33 -16.44 9.87
N LEU A 67 -0.67 -15.81 8.90
CA LEU A 67 -0.98 -15.94 7.48
C LEU A 67 -0.68 -17.32 6.91
N ILE A 68 0.16 -18.14 7.54
CA ILE A 68 0.40 -19.54 7.14
C ILE A 68 -0.82 -20.40 7.50
N PHE A 69 -1.39 -20.16 8.69
CA PHE A 69 -2.54 -20.91 9.21
C PHE A 69 -3.75 -20.00 9.51
N PRO A 70 -4.37 -19.37 8.49
CA PRO A 70 -5.40 -18.34 8.70
C PRO A 70 -6.75 -18.90 9.17
N ALA A 71 -6.96 -20.22 9.10
CA ALA A 71 -8.17 -20.87 9.58
C ALA A 71 -8.26 -20.90 11.12
N HIS A 72 -7.14 -20.77 11.84
CA HIS A 72 -7.16 -20.73 13.30
C HIS A 72 -7.72 -19.40 13.83
N LYS A 73 -8.51 -19.46 14.90
CA LYS A 73 -9.09 -18.27 15.55
C LYS A 73 -8.03 -17.30 16.06
N LEU A 74 -6.93 -17.80 16.60
CA LEU A 74 -5.81 -16.96 17.03
C LEU A 74 -5.21 -16.17 15.85
N SER A 75 -5.01 -16.82 14.71
CA SER A 75 -4.53 -16.15 13.48
C SER A 75 -5.49 -15.06 13.02
N GLN A 76 -6.79 -15.30 13.10
CA GLN A 76 -7.81 -14.31 12.76
C GLN A 76 -7.74 -13.09 13.69
N TYR A 77 -7.58 -13.29 15.00
CA TYR A 77 -7.42 -12.20 15.95
C TYR A 77 -6.13 -11.39 15.72
N MET A 78 -5.01 -12.06 15.40
CA MET A 78 -3.76 -11.37 15.06
C MET A 78 -3.90 -10.50 13.81
N LEU A 79 -4.59 -11.00 12.77
CA LEU A 79 -4.88 -10.23 11.56
C LEU A 79 -5.82 -9.05 11.84
N TYR A 80 -6.87 -9.22 12.65
CA TYR A 80 -7.72 -8.09 13.04
C TYR A 80 -6.96 -7.04 13.85
N LEU A 81 -6.13 -7.47 14.81
CA LEU A 81 -5.27 -6.57 15.56
C LEU A 81 -4.32 -5.82 14.62
N TYR A 82 -3.71 -6.51 13.66
CA TYR A 82 -2.87 -5.87 12.64
C TYR A 82 -3.65 -4.85 11.81
N SER A 83 -4.85 -5.22 11.37
CA SER A 83 -5.72 -4.31 10.63
C SER A 83 -5.99 -3.03 11.40
N LEU A 84 -6.21 -3.10 12.72
CA LEU A 84 -6.44 -1.92 13.55
C LEU A 84 -5.16 -1.10 13.73
N LEU A 85 -4.03 -1.75 14.04
CA LEU A 85 -2.74 -1.06 14.17
C LEU A 85 -2.28 -0.41 12.87
N ALA A 86 -2.59 -1.02 11.73
CA ALA A 86 -2.31 -0.46 10.41
C ALA A 86 -3.04 0.87 10.17
N LEU A 87 -4.13 1.18 10.87
CA LEU A 87 -4.79 2.49 10.74
C LEU A 87 -4.09 3.60 11.53
N VAL A 88 -3.25 3.27 12.50
CA VAL A 88 -2.56 4.26 13.35
C VAL A 88 -1.65 5.20 12.55
N PRO A 89 -0.80 4.73 11.60
CA PRO A 89 0.01 5.61 10.75
C PRO A 89 -0.80 6.64 9.96
N ILE A 90 -2.07 6.39 9.64
CA ILE A 90 -2.92 7.36 8.91
C ILE A 90 -3.16 8.61 9.76
N LEU A 91 -3.21 8.47 11.09
CA LEU A 91 -3.37 9.61 12.00
C LEU A 91 -2.20 10.60 11.90
N MET A 92 -1.03 10.14 11.43
CA MET A 92 0.13 11.02 11.23
C MET A 92 -0.10 12.05 10.11
N LEU A 93 -1.11 11.88 9.26
CA LEU A 93 -1.51 12.90 8.27
C LEU A 93 -1.94 14.22 8.92
N PHE A 94 -2.36 14.19 10.19
CA PHE A 94 -2.84 15.37 10.91
C PHE A 94 -1.79 15.99 11.85
N THR A 95 -0.70 15.28 12.12
CA THR A 95 0.26 15.68 13.16
C THR A 95 1.67 15.93 12.63
N HIS A 96 2.03 15.35 11.48
CA HIS A 96 3.37 15.47 10.92
C HIS A 96 3.36 16.38 9.68
N PRO A 97 4.49 17.03 9.34
CA PRO A 97 4.63 17.79 8.10
C PRO A 97 4.67 16.84 6.91
N VAL A 98 3.50 16.32 6.56
CA VAL A 98 3.28 15.44 5.39
C VAL A 98 2.92 16.24 4.15
N TRP A 99 2.53 17.51 4.34
CA TRP A 99 2.13 18.44 3.30
C TRP A 99 3.34 19.21 2.77
N ILE A 100 3.34 19.47 1.47
CA ILE A 100 4.44 20.18 0.79
C ILE A 100 4.15 21.68 0.81
N GLU A 101 4.80 22.40 1.73
CA GLU A 101 4.62 23.85 1.90
C GLU A 101 4.93 24.65 0.62
N SER A 102 5.93 24.22 -0.16
CA SER A 102 6.28 24.89 -1.43
C SER A 102 5.19 24.80 -2.50
N LEU A 103 4.20 23.91 -2.33
CA LEU A 103 3.03 23.76 -3.20
C LEU A 103 1.75 24.31 -2.56
N GLY A 104 1.86 25.06 -1.46
CA GLY A 104 0.73 25.67 -0.75
C GLY A 104 0.14 24.81 0.37
N GLY A 105 0.84 23.76 0.81
CA GLY A 105 0.37 22.88 1.88
C GLY A 105 -0.71 21.91 1.40
N PHE A 106 -1.72 21.63 2.24
CA PHE A 106 -2.80 20.72 1.87
C PHE A 106 -3.54 21.19 0.60
N PRO A 107 -3.79 20.31 -0.40
CA PRO A 107 -3.64 18.85 -0.37
C PRO A 107 -2.34 18.30 -0.97
N ALA A 108 -1.30 19.11 -1.22
CA ALA A 108 -0.05 18.61 -1.80
C ALA A 108 0.68 17.68 -0.82
N ILE A 109 0.72 16.38 -1.10
CA ILE A 109 1.19 15.33 -0.19
C ILE A 109 2.58 14.82 -0.56
N GLY A 110 3.54 14.90 0.37
CA GLY A 110 4.89 14.39 0.23
C GLY A 110 5.07 13.07 0.98
N ALA A 111 5.72 13.12 2.14
CA ALA A 111 5.97 11.93 2.98
C ALA A 111 4.68 11.15 3.35
N GLY A 112 3.52 11.82 3.32
CA GLY A 112 2.21 11.20 3.57
C GLY A 112 1.74 10.19 2.51
N GLN A 113 2.34 10.15 1.32
CA GLN A 113 1.96 9.20 0.26
C GLN A 113 2.09 7.74 0.70
N GLY A 114 3.08 7.43 1.56
CA GLY A 114 3.22 6.09 2.14
C GLY A 114 2.17 5.78 3.22
N LEU A 115 1.65 6.80 3.90
CA LEU A 115 0.68 6.67 4.98
C LEU A 115 -0.71 6.29 4.46
N ILE A 116 -1.15 6.91 3.37
CA ILE A 116 -2.48 6.65 2.79
C ILE A 116 -2.65 5.21 2.29
N LYS A 117 -1.56 4.51 1.96
CA LYS A 117 -1.59 3.08 1.55
C LYS A 117 -2.06 2.16 2.68
N TYR A 118 -1.89 2.58 3.93
CA TYR A 118 -2.27 1.78 5.09
C TYR A 118 -3.77 1.51 5.21
N LEU A 119 -4.62 2.33 4.57
CA LEU A 119 -6.07 2.09 4.55
C LEU A 119 -6.40 0.77 3.83
N THR A 120 -5.78 0.53 2.69
CA THR A 120 -5.93 -0.74 1.97
C THR A 120 -5.21 -1.88 2.69
N ILE A 121 -4.06 -1.63 3.32
CA ILE A 121 -3.35 -2.66 4.10
C ILE A 121 -4.24 -3.19 5.23
N ALA A 122 -4.89 -2.30 5.97
CA ALA A 122 -5.88 -2.65 6.98
C ALA A 122 -7.02 -3.47 6.35
N GLY A 123 -7.61 -2.97 5.26
CA GLY A 123 -8.69 -3.66 4.54
C GLY A 123 -8.32 -5.07 4.07
N VAL A 124 -7.12 -5.29 3.52
CA VAL A 124 -6.65 -6.61 3.07
C VAL A 124 -6.48 -7.55 4.26
N SER A 125 -5.89 -7.08 5.36
CA SER A 125 -5.69 -7.91 6.55
C SER A 125 -7.03 -8.34 7.18
N ALA A 126 -7.96 -7.40 7.36
CA ALA A 126 -9.31 -7.68 7.84
C ALA A 126 -10.11 -8.57 6.87
N TYR A 127 -9.95 -8.40 5.56
CA TYR A 127 -10.61 -9.24 4.57
C TYR A 127 -10.16 -10.70 4.69
N ILE A 128 -8.85 -10.95 4.79
CA ILE A 128 -8.32 -12.31 4.97
C ILE A 128 -8.88 -12.93 6.25
N ALA A 129 -8.81 -12.22 7.38
CA ALA A 129 -9.32 -12.72 8.65
C ALA A 129 -10.82 -13.06 8.60
N SER A 130 -11.62 -12.15 8.05
CA SER A 130 -13.08 -12.30 7.97
C SER A 130 -13.53 -13.36 6.96
N ASP A 131 -12.81 -13.56 5.86
CA ASP A 131 -13.11 -14.62 4.89
C ASP A 131 -12.92 -16.01 5.52
N TYR A 132 -11.78 -16.25 6.19
CA TYR A 132 -11.53 -17.51 6.92
C TYR A 132 -12.40 -17.65 8.17
N GLY A 133 -12.78 -16.54 8.81
CA GLY A 133 -13.72 -16.51 9.94
C GLY A 133 -15.18 -16.68 9.52
N VAL A 134 -15.49 -16.64 8.22
CA VAL A 134 -16.84 -16.65 7.64
C VAL A 134 -17.71 -15.50 8.14
N ASP A 135 -17.09 -14.37 8.52
CA ASP A 135 -17.77 -13.16 8.95
C ASP A 135 -18.14 -12.30 7.73
N ARG A 136 -19.40 -12.41 7.29
CA ARG A 136 -19.86 -11.69 6.11
C ARG A 136 -19.88 -10.18 6.31
N GLN A 137 -20.18 -9.67 7.51
CA GLN A 137 -20.32 -8.23 7.71
C GLN A 137 -18.95 -7.56 7.65
N LEU A 138 -17.97 -8.09 8.38
CA LEU A 138 -16.60 -7.61 8.34
C LEU A 138 -15.97 -7.80 6.96
N ASN A 139 -16.30 -8.87 6.25
CA ASN A 139 -15.79 -9.09 4.89
C ASN A 139 -16.27 -7.99 3.92
N ARG A 140 -17.55 -7.59 3.99
CA ARG A 140 -18.08 -6.48 3.18
C ARG A 140 -17.43 -5.14 3.55
N LEU A 141 -17.29 -4.86 4.84
CA LEU A 141 -16.64 -3.64 5.31
C LEU A 141 -15.19 -3.59 4.83
N SER A 142 -14.48 -4.71 4.92
CA SER A 142 -13.09 -4.83 4.45
C SER A 142 -12.97 -4.56 2.96
N LEU A 143 -13.90 -5.07 2.13
CA LEU A 143 -13.93 -4.74 0.69
C LEU A 143 -14.16 -3.26 0.43
N LYS A 144 -15.07 -2.61 1.18
CA LYS A 144 -15.28 -1.16 1.08
C LYS A 144 -14.03 -0.39 1.47
N LEU A 145 -13.32 -0.84 2.52
CA LEU A 145 -12.08 -0.24 2.98
C LEU A 145 -10.96 -0.37 1.94
N ILE A 146 -10.82 -1.56 1.32
CA ILE A 146 -9.90 -1.80 0.20
C ILE A 146 -10.22 -0.85 -0.96
N TRP A 147 -11.49 -0.77 -1.37
CA TRP A 147 -11.91 0.08 -2.48
C TRP A 147 -11.64 1.57 -2.21
N ALA A 148 -12.00 2.04 -1.01
CA ALA A 148 -11.74 3.42 -0.59
C ALA A 148 -10.24 3.73 -0.54
N GLY A 149 -9.42 2.81 -0.02
CA GLY A 149 -7.97 2.97 0.03
C GLY A 149 -7.31 2.96 -1.35
N VAL A 150 -7.75 2.10 -2.26
CA VAL A 150 -7.22 2.09 -3.65
C VAL A 150 -7.59 3.41 -4.36
N ILE A 151 -8.83 3.88 -4.24
CA ILE A 151 -9.23 5.20 -4.78
C ILE A 151 -8.39 6.32 -4.16
N LEU A 152 -8.24 6.32 -2.83
CA LEU A 152 -7.48 7.34 -2.12
C LEU A 152 -6.04 7.42 -2.63
N VAL A 153 -5.36 6.28 -2.76
CA VAL A 153 -3.99 6.21 -3.26
C VAL A 153 -3.91 6.69 -4.70
N MET A 154 -4.74 6.14 -5.60
CA MET A 154 -4.70 6.48 -7.03
C MET A 154 -5.06 7.94 -7.29
N LEU A 155 -6.00 8.50 -6.52
CA LEU A 155 -6.41 9.90 -6.65
C LEU A 155 -5.33 10.85 -6.14
N TRP A 156 -4.77 10.58 -4.95
CA TRP A 156 -3.87 11.53 -4.31
C TRP A 156 -2.46 11.47 -4.90
N ILE A 157 -1.91 10.26 -5.09
CA ILE A 157 -0.60 10.09 -5.75
C ILE A 157 -0.72 10.49 -7.22
N GLY A 158 -1.80 10.09 -7.90
CA GLY A 158 -2.04 10.49 -9.29
C GLY A 158 -2.24 11.99 -9.46
N GLY A 159 -2.87 12.65 -8.49
CA GLY A 159 -2.96 14.11 -8.44
C GLY A 159 -1.60 14.79 -8.28
N MET A 160 -0.72 14.24 -7.46
CA MET A 160 0.65 14.76 -7.28
C MET A 160 1.46 14.72 -8.57
N LYS A 161 1.18 13.79 -9.49
CA LYS A 161 1.88 13.67 -10.78
C LYS A 161 1.80 14.93 -11.64
N PHE A 162 0.84 15.83 -11.37
CA PHE A 162 0.70 17.10 -12.05
C PHE A 162 1.59 18.23 -11.50
N THR A 163 2.58 17.89 -10.67
CA THR A 163 3.52 18.84 -10.05
C THR A 163 4.96 18.58 -10.47
N GLN A 164 5.79 19.63 -10.52
CA GLN A 164 7.22 19.50 -10.83
C GLN A 164 7.95 18.67 -9.77
N VAL A 165 7.62 18.88 -8.48
CA VAL A 165 8.22 18.17 -7.35
C VAL A 165 8.08 16.65 -7.51
N GLU A 166 6.88 16.19 -7.89
CA GLU A 166 6.65 14.76 -8.10
C GLU A 166 7.33 14.26 -9.36
N ALA A 167 7.34 15.05 -10.45
CA ALA A 167 8.01 14.68 -11.69
C ALA A 167 9.52 14.44 -11.49
N ASP A 168 10.18 15.36 -10.78
CA ASP A 168 11.60 15.23 -10.41
C ASP A 168 11.81 14.03 -9.47
N GLY A 169 10.88 13.81 -8.53
CA GLY A 169 10.93 12.73 -7.55
C GLY A 169 10.86 11.33 -8.16
N ILE A 170 10.11 11.15 -9.25
CA ILE A 170 10.02 9.87 -9.95
C ILE A 170 10.98 9.73 -11.12
N GLU A 171 11.71 10.80 -11.48
CA GLU A 171 12.51 10.85 -12.69
C GLU A 171 13.44 9.65 -12.79
N ARG A 172 14.25 9.50 -11.74
CA ARG A 172 15.25 8.43 -11.62
C ARG A 172 14.62 7.04 -11.61
N LEU A 173 13.42 6.88 -11.03
CA LEU A 173 12.73 5.59 -10.98
C LEU A 173 12.36 5.14 -12.40
N MET A 174 11.85 6.07 -13.21
CA MET A 174 11.40 5.77 -14.58
C MET A 174 12.59 5.59 -15.52
N ALA A 175 13.62 6.44 -15.40
CA ALA A 175 14.80 6.39 -16.27
C ALA A 175 15.59 5.08 -16.14
N THR A 176 15.63 4.47 -14.95
CA THR A 176 16.36 3.20 -14.72
C THR A 176 15.52 1.96 -14.97
N SER A 177 14.21 2.08 -15.17
CA SER A 177 13.33 0.92 -15.34
C SER A 177 13.19 0.53 -16.82
N PRO A 178 13.41 -0.75 -17.18
CA PRO A 178 13.28 -1.21 -18.56
C PRO A 178 11.84 -1.11 -19.08
N PHE A 179 10.85 -0.93 -18.21
CA PHE A 179 9.44 -0.78 -18.59
C PHE A 179 9.00 0.66 -18.82
N PHE A 180 9.78 1.64 -18.34
CA PHE A 180 9.37 3.05 -18.31
C PHE A 180 10.38 4.01 -18.95
N SER A 181 11.62 3.59 -19.20
CA SER A 181 12.67 4.46 -19.75
C SER A 181 12.28 5.10 -21.09
N TRP A 182 11.50 4.40 -21.93
CA TRP A 182 10.99 4.88 -23.21
C TRP A 182 10.09 6.12 -23.10
N ILE A 183 9.47 6.38 -21.94
CA ILE A 183 8.60 7.56 -21.75
C ILE A 183 9.38 8.84 -22.03
N TYR A 184 10.68 8.88 -21.69
CA TYR A 184 11.52 10.06 -21.89
C TYR A 184 12.08 10.21 -23.30
N GLU A 185 11.88 9.21 -24.17
CA GLU A 185 12.12 9.37 -25.61
C GLU A 185 10.99 10.16 -26.28
N LEU A 186 9.80 10.16 -25.67
CA LEU A 186 8.59 10.81 -26.22
C LEU A 186 8.18 12.07 -25.46
N PHE A 187 8.45 12.14 -24.15
CA PHE A 187 7.99 13.19 -23.25
C PHE A 187 9.16 13.80 -22.47
N SER A 188 9.03 15.07 -22.07
CA SER A 188 9.90 15.61 -21.01
C SER A 188 9.55 14.99 -19.65
N VAL A 189 10.43 15.14 -18.66
CA VAL A 189 10.22 14.63 -17.29
C VAL A 189 8.84 15.00 -16.74
N LEU A 190 8.46 16.26 -16.87
CA LEU A 190 7.15 16.77 -16.43
C LEU A 190 5.97 16.12 -17.19
N HIS A 191 6.03 16.07 -18.51
CA HIS A 191 4.93 15.51 -19.32
C HIS A 191 4.83 13.99 -19.17
N GLY A 192 5.94 13.29 -18.94
CA GLY A 192 5.96 11.87 -18.60
C GLY A 192 5.25 11.60 -17.27
N SER A 193 5.49 12.46 -16.27
CA SER A 193 4.73 12.42 -15.01
C SER A 193 3.23 12.65 -15.25
N TYR A 194 2.86 13.66 -16.04
CA TYR A 194 1.44 13.95 -16.36
C TYR A 194 0.76 12.75 -17.04
N PHE A 195 1.45 12.09 -17.97
CA PHE A 195 0.93 10.91 -18.66
C PHE A 195 0.56 9.79 -17.68
N ILE A 196 1.42 9.52 -16.69
CA ILE A 196 1.13 8.55 -15.63
C ILE A 196 -0.02 9.03 -14.74
N GLY A 197 -0.03 10.32 -14.37
CA GLY A 197 -1.13 10.93 -13.62
C GLY A 197 -2.49 10.73 -14.28
N VAL A 198 -2.57 10.92 -15.61
CA VAL A 198 -3.79 10.66 -16.37
C VAL A 198 -4.21 9.19 -16.29
N ILE A 199 -3.29 8.25 -16.45
CA ILE A 199 -3.58 6.81 -16.32
C ILE A 199 -4.15 6.49 -14.93
N GLU A 200 -3.56 7.05 -13.88
CA GLU A 200 -4.02 6.83 -12.50
C GLU A 200 -5.40 7.44 -12.26
N LEU A 201 -5.68 8.64 -12.79
CA LEU A 201 -7.00 9.28 -12.68
C LEU A 201 -8.08 8.56 -13.52
N VAL A 202 -7.72 7.96 -14.67
CA VAL A 202 -8.63 7.08 -15.42
C VAL A 202 -9.02 5.86 -14.58
N ALA A 203 -8.08 5.29 -13.82
CA ALA A 203 -8.38 4.20 -12.89
C ALA A 203 -9.38 4.64 -11.82
N VAL A 204 -9.18 5.82 -11.21
CA VAL A 204 -10.11 6.41 -10.22
C VAL A 204 -11.50 6.58 -10.82
N PHE A 205 -11.58 7.17 -12.01
CA PHE A 205 -12.86 7.37 -12.71
C PHE A 205 -13.58 6.04 -12.96
N GLY A 206 -12.85 5.02 -13.42
CA GLY A 206 -13.36 3.66 -13.60
C GLY A 206 -13.84 3.02 -12.30
N LEU A 207 -13.13 3.24 -11.18
CA LEU A 207 -13.50 2.71 -9.86
C LEU A 207 -14.75 3.40 -9.28
N ILE A 208 -14.93 4.70 -9.50
CA ILE A 208 -16.11 5.47 -9.05
C ILE A 208 -17.35 5.09 -9.87
N ILE A 209 -17.24 5.14 -11.20
CA ILE A 209 -18.32 4.72 -12.12
C ILE A 209 -18.61 3.22 -11.97
N GLY A 210 -17.60 2.46 -11.56
CA GLY A 210 -17.64 1.06 -11.22
C GLY A 210 -18.68 0.66 -10.18
N CYS A 211 -19.16 1.61 -9.37
CA CYS A 211 -20.29 1.41 -8.46
C CYS A 211 -21.57 1.03 -9.22
N LYS A 212 -21.77 1.57 -10.43
CA LYS A 212 -22.93 1.29 -11.30
C LYS A 212 -22.58 0.33 -12.44
N TYR A 213 -21.38 0.43 -13.01
CA TYR A 213 -21.01 -0.32 -14.22
C TYR A 213 -19.83 -1.26 -13.97
N VAL A 214 -20.09 -2.57 -13.99
CA VAL A 214 -19.07 -3.60 -13.67
C VAL A 214 -17.87 -3.58 -14.61
N TRP A 215 -18.08 -3.27 -15.90
CA TRP A 215 -16.99 -3.19 -16.87
C TRP A 215 -16.03 -2.03 -16.52
N ALA A 216 -16.57 -0.88 -16.10
CA ALA A 216 -15.77 0.27 -15.68
C ALA A 216 -14.97 -0.06 -14.41
N ARG A 217 -15.60 -0.77 -13.47
CA ARG A 217 -14.93 -1.27 -12.26
C ARG A 217 -13.78 -2.22 -12.62
N ALA A 218 -14.01 -3.15 -13.55
CA ALA A 218 -13.00 -4.09 -14.00
C ALA A 218 -11.82 -3.34 -14.63
N LEU A 219 -12.08 -2.39 -15.53
CA LEU A 219 -11.03 -1.55 -16.12
C LEU A 219 -10.28 -0.74 -15.07
N GLY A 220 -10.97 -0.06 -14.15
CA GLY A 220 -10.33 0.74 -13.10
C GLY A 220 -9.44 -0.11 -12.20
N LEU A 221 -9.90 -1.30 -11.80
CA LEU A 221 -9.09 -2.26 -11.03
C LEU A 221 -7.91 -2.79 -11.82
N SER A 222 -8.09 -3.07 -13.11
CA SER A 222 -7.01 -3.55 -13.98
C SER A 222 -5.92 -2.49 -14.13
N VAL A 223 -6.29 -1.23 -14.38
CA VAL A 223 -5.32 -0.13 -14.48
C VAL A 223 -4.60 0.07 -13.14
N ALA A 224 -5.32 0.14 -12.02
CA ALA A 224 -4.69 0.27 -10.70
C ALA A 224 -3.74 -0.91 -10.38
N ALA A 225 -4.18 -2.15 -10.65
CA ALA A 225 -3.34 -3.33 -10.45
C ALA A 225 -2.08 -3.30 -11.32
N LEU A 226 -2.19 -2.84 -12.57
CA LEU A 226 -1.04 -2.68 -13.46
C LEU A 226 -0.09 -1.60 -12.95
N THR A 227 -0.59 -0.46 -12.45
CA THR A 227 0.24 0.57 -11.82
C THR A 227 1.01 0.00 -10.63
N PHE A 228 0.34 -0.67 -9.69
CA PHE A 228 1.00 -1.27 -8.52
C PHE A 228 1.97 -2.40 -8.88
N LEU A 229 1.67 -3.16 -9.93
CA LEU A 229 2.60 -4.17 -10.44
C LEU A 229 3.83 -3.51 -11.07
N ALA A 230 3.63 -2.43 -11.82
CA ALA A 230 4.70 -1.73 -12.48
C ALA A 230 5.61 -1.01 -11.46
N THR A 231 5.07 -0.49 -10.35
CA THR A 231 5.91 0.05 -9.26
C THR A 231 6.77 -1.04 -8.60
N GLN A 232 6.33 -2.30 -8.56
CA GLN A 232 7.19 -3.41 -8.08
C GLN A 232 8.42 -3.63 -8.96
N SER A 233 8.36 -3.31 -10.25
CA SER A 233 9.53 -3.45 -11.13
C SER A 233 10.72 -2.59 -10.67
N PHE A 234 10.46 -1.49 -9.97
CA PHE A 234 11.49 -0.60 -9.44
C PHE A 234 12.35 -1.23 -8.33
N ILE A 235 11.90 -2.33 -7.71
CA ILE A 235 12.74 -3.09 -6.76
C ILE A 235 13.99 -3.65 -7.46
N ILE A 236 13.88 -3.96 -8.76
CA ILE A 236 14.97 -4.55 -9.54
C ILE A 236 15.94 -3.47 -10.03
N SER A 237 15.44 -2.29 -10.37
CA SER A 237 16.22 -1.21 -11.00
C SER A 237 16.86 -0.22 -10.00
N LEU A 238 16.56 -0.34 -8.70
CA LEU A 238 17.00 0.60 -7.67
C LEU A 238 17.60 -0.11 -6.46
N PRO A 239 18.40 0.59 -5.64
CA PRO A 239 18.82 0.10 -4.33
C PRO A 239 17.62 0.13 -3.36
N ALA A 240 16.64 -0.75 -3.59
CA ALA A 240 15.50 -0.96 -2.70
C ALA A 240 15.92 -1.67 -1.39
N TYR A 241 17.09 -2.31 -1.39
CA TYR A 241 17.68 -2.97 -0.25
C TYR A 241 19.11 -2.49 0.01
N GLU A 242 19.46 -2.39 1.28
CA GLU A 242 20.82 -2.23 1.75
C GLU A 242 21.23 -3.48 2.55
N LEU A 243 22.44 -3.96 2.31
CA LEU A 243 22.98 -5.13 3.02
C LEU A 243 23.64 -4.64 4.31
N SER A 244 22.87 -4.52 5.38
CA SER A 244 23.42 -4.21 6.71
C SER A 244 23.43 -5.46 7.58
N HIS A 245 24.58 -5.78 8.19
CA HIS A 245 24.75 -6.93 9.08
C HIS A 245 24.38 -8.30 8.43
N GLY A 246 24.54 -8.42 7.11
CA GLY A 246 24.30 -9.67 6.37
C GLY A 246 22.83 -9.96 6.05
N LEU A 247 21.89 -9.08 6.44
CA LEU A 247 20.47 -9.18 6.09
C LEU A 247 20.07 -8.05 5.12
N PRO A 248 19.24 -8.33 4.10
CA PRO A 248 18.71 -7.31 3.21
C PRO A 248 17.66 -6.48 3.95
N LEU A 249 17.95 -5.21 4.23
CA LEU A 249 17.03 -4.26 4.84
C LEU A 249 16.48 -3.33 3.78
N LEU A 250 15.18 -2.99 3.86
CA LEU A 250 14.57 -2.07 2.90
C LEU A 250 15.05 -0.64 3.12
N THR A 251 15.41 0.06 2.06
CA THR A 251 15.58 1.53 2.09
C THR A 251 14.22 2.22 2.24
N GLY A 252 14.19 3.53 2.49
CA GLY A 252 12.92 4.29 2.56
C GLY A 252 12.06 4.11 1.30
N SER A 253 12.69 4.17 0.11
CA SER A 253 12.03 3.90 -1.17
C SER A 253 11.59 2.45 -1.30
N GLY A 254 12.40 1.48 -0.84
CA GLY A 254 12.01 0.08 -0.78
C GLY A 254 10.75 -0.15 0.07
N GLN A 255 10.68 0.46 1.26
CA GLN A 255 9.51 0.38 2.12
C GLN A 255 8.26 1.02 1.48
N PHE A 256 8.41 2.06 0.66
CA PHE A 256 7.31 2.67 -0.08
C PHE A 256 6.79 1.76 -1.20
N ILE A 257 7.71 1.14 -1.96
CA ILE A 257 7.38 0.28 -3.10
C ILE A 257 6.71 -1.01 -2.62
N VAL A 258 7.25 -1.68 -1.60
CA VAL A 258 6.72 -2.98 -1.13
C VAL A 258 5.27 -2.87 -0.61
N LYS A 259 4.83 -1.70 -0.14
CA LYS A 259 3.42 -1.47 0.23
C LYS A 259 2.45 -1.67 -0.95
N ASP A 260 2.89 -1.45 -2.18
CA ASP A 260 2.06 -1.63 -3.37
C ASP A 260 1.73 -3.10 -3.65
N LEU A 261 2.49 -4.07 -3.10
CA LEU A 261 2.10 -5.49 -3.10
C LEU A 261 0.74 -5.69 -2.43
N VAL A 262 0.47 -4.96 -1.35
CA VAL A 262 -0.79 -5.07 -0.61
C VAL A 262 -1.92 -4.32 -1.34
N LEU A 263 -1.60 -3.22 -2.03
CA LEU A 263 -2.57 -2.55 -2.91
C LEU A 263 -2.97 -3.45 -4.10
N LEU A 264 -2.00 -4.14 -4.69
CA LEU A 264 -2.24 -5.17 -5.71
C LEU A 264 -3.10 -6.32 -5.15
N ALA A 265 -2.79 -6.80 -3.94
CA ALA A 265 -3.61 -7.79 -3.25
C ALA A 265 -5.06 -7.31 -3.08
N GLY A 266 -5.24 -6.05 -2.67
CA GLY A 266 -6.54 -5.40 -2.57
C GLY A 266 -7.31 -5.39 -3.89
N CYS A 267 -6.64 -5.01 -4.99
CA CYS A 267 -7.24 -5.05 -6.33
C CYS A 267 -7.70 -6.46 -6.71
N LEU A 268 -6.87 -7.47 -6.48
CA LEU A 268 -7.19 -8.87 -6.80
C LEU A 268 -8.36 -9.41 -5.96
N LEU A 269 -8.38 -9.11 -4.66
CA LEU A 269 -9.48 -9.49 -3.77
C LEU A 269 -10.78 -8.81 -4.18
N PHE A 270 -10.74 -7.50 -4.44
CA PHE A 270 -11.93 -6.74 -4.82
C PHE A 270 -12.46 -7.18 -6.19
N TYR A 271 -11.57 -7.46 -7.14
CA TYR A 271 -11.93 -8.01 -8.46
C TYR A 271 -12.55 -9.41 -8.36
N ALA A 272 -12.02 -10.27 -7.48
CA ALA A 272 -12.54 -11.62 -7.27
C ALA A 272 -13.86 -11.65 -6.46
N SER A 273 -14.16 -10.59 -5.72
CA SER A 273 -15.39 -10.50 -4.92
C SER A 273 -16.64 -10.50 -5.80
N LYS A 274 -17.64 -11.34 -5.44
CA LYS A 274 -18.88 -11.47 -6.22
C LYS A 274 -19.73 -10.20 -6.12
N LYS A 275 -20.45 -9.91 -7.22
CA LYS A 275 -21.36 -8.79 -7.48
C LYS A 275 -22.63 -8.72 -6.58
N LYS A 276 -22.62 -9.22 -5.33
CA LYS A 276 -23.83 -9.21 -4.47
C LYS A 276 -23.80 -8.18 -3.33
N THR A 277 -22.96 -7.15 -3.44
CA THR A 277 -22.44 -6.47 -2.24
C THR A 277 -22.43 -4.95 -2.30
N VAL A 278 -22.98 -4.33 -3.34
CA VAL A 278 -23.09 -2.86 -3.47
C VAL A 278 -24.54 -2.43 -3.75
N GLU A 279 -25.50 -3.33 -3.56
CA GLU A 279 -26.93 -3.00 -3.49
C GLU A 279 -27.39 -3.09 -2.03
#